data_AF-A0A9X6RPC4-F1
#
_entry.id   AF-A0A9X6RPC4-F1
#
_cell.length_a   1.000
_cell.length_b   1.000
_cell.length_c   1.000
_cell.angle_alpha   90.00
_cell.angle_beta   90.00
_cell.angle_gamma   90.00
#
_symmetry.space_group_name_H-M   'P 1'
#
loop_
_entity.id
_entity.type
_entity.pdbx_description
1 polymer ?
#
loop_
_entity_poly.entity_id
_entity_poly.type
_entity_poly.pdbx_seq_one_letter_code
_entity_poly.pdbx_strand_id
1 'polypeptide(L)'
;MVRQIGLQALLVLIALRSSFSKAVHVITIIIGDNPALGYVAQSPGYDVAFFRAVGLYPDALRNVTRQTIYRPGAFSCSEAAEIMPFVAVQISNILDEHRLDFNVLISSGCSHEVMTLGDFAREWNVPLLTTIAIDPSLTNAQRYPTIVAFPSSDQVTLIRAIMSLLDRFSWTTISLICEDQNLRVSDVGVYYITACRGFLTVLGGQNHKYNLNVQYFNPKVKEGDLDAYSSVLRNAATQSRVIILLIPTNPRLRDFI
;
A
#
# COMPACT_ATOMS: atom_id res chain seq x y z
N MET A 1 -11.09 3.41 9.66
CA MET A 1 -9.73 3.42 9.07
C MET A 1 -9.22 4.81 8.70
N VAL A 2 -10.00 5.67 8.00
CA VAL A 2 -9.58 7.05 7.64
C VAL A 2 -9.14 7.92 8.83
N ARG A 3 -9.70 7.69 10.04
CA ARG A 3 -9.32 8.43 11.26
C ARG A 3 -7.90 8.14 11.77
N GLN A 4 -7.32 6.97 11.44
CA GLN A 4 -6.07 6.52 12.08
C GLN A 4 -4.83 6.91 11.26
N ILE A 5 -4.94 6.87 9.93
CA ILE A 5 -3.87 7.29 9.00
C ILE A 5 -3.61 8.80 9.11
N GLY A 6 -4.67 9.60 9.25
CA GLY A 6 -4.55 11.06 9.42
C GLY A 6 -3.86 11.48 10.73
N LEU A 7 -3.93 10.66 11.79
CA LEU A 7 -3.37 11.03 13.10
C LEU A 7 -1.85 10.80 13.17
N GLN A 8 -1.33 9.74 12.55
CA GLN A 8 0.11 9.41 12.61
C GLN A 8 0.96 10.30 11.70
N ALA A 9 0.54 10.53 10.45
CA ALA A 9 1.21 11.47 9.54
C ALA A 9 1.27 12.88 10.14
N LEU A 10 0.21 13.26 10.85
CA LEU A 10 0.12 14.54 11.50
C LEU A 10 0.92 14.64 12.80
N LEU A 11 1.04 13.56 13.60
CA LEU A 11 1.93 13.55 14.76
C LEU A 11 3.39 13.75 14.35
N VAL A 12 3.80 13.23 13.20
CA VAL A 12 5.12 13.52 12.61
C VAL A 12 5.23 15.01 12.28
N LEU A 13 4.24 15.61 11.63
CA LEU A 13 4.23 17.05 11.31
C LEU A 13 4.22 17.95 12.57
N ILE A 14 3.49 17.56 13.62
CA ILE A 14 3.41 18.30 14.89
C ILE A 14 4.73 18.18 15.66
N ALA A 15 5.33 16.99 15.72
CA ALA A 15 6.62 16.78 16.38
C ALA A 15 7.73 17.62 15.72
N LEU A 16 7.72 17.69 14.39
CA LEU A 16 8.66 18.50 13.61
C LEU A 16 8.48 20.01 13.87
N ARG A 17 7.28 20.47 14.23
CA ARG A 17 7.01 21.91 14.39
C ARG A 17 7.49 22.52 15.70
N SER A 18 7.85 21.72 16.70
CA SER A 18 8.45 22.26 17.94
C SER A 18 9.74 23.07 17.70
N SER A 19 10.28 23.06 16.46
CA SER A 19 11.48 23.80 16.06
C SER A 19 11.31 24.77 14.86
N PHE A 20 10.17 24.83 14.16
CA PHE A 20 10.08 25.55 12.88
C PHE A 20 8.95 26.60 12.78
N SER A 21 9.33 27.85 12.51
CA SER A 21 8.45 28.97 12.15
C SER A 21 8.07 29.00 10.65
N LYS A 22 8.42 27.96 9.89
CA LYS A 22 8.27 27.91 8.43
C LYS A 22 6.83 27.58 8.01
N ALA A 23 6.42 28.07 6.85
CA ALA A 23 5.21 27.59 6.19
C ALA A 23 5.39 26.12 5.78
N VAL A 24 4.29 25.37 5.70
CA VAL A 24 4.31 23.96 5.31
C VAL A 24 3.72 23.85 3.90
N HIS A 25 4.47 23.25 2.98
CA HIS A 25 4.03 23.05 1.61
C HIS A 25 3.87 21.56 1.34
N VAL A 26 2.64 21.12 1.06
CA VAL A 26 2.32 19.72 0.82
C VAL A 26 2.13 19.49 -0.67
N ILE A 27 2.94 18.61 -1.26
CA ILE A 27 2.86 18.22 -2.66
C ILE A 27 2.26 16.82 -2.72
N THR A 28 1.03 16.71 -3.23
CA THR A 28 0.39 15.41 -3.48
C THR A 28 0.71 14.94 -4.90
N ILE A 29 1.20 13.72 -5.06
CA ILE A 29 1.50 13.11 -6.35
C ILE A 29 0.46 12.03 -6.61
N ILE A 30 -0.26 12.14 -7.72
CA ILE A 30 -1.24 11.13 -8.15
C ILE A 30 -1.07 10.84 -9.64
N ILE A 31 -0.85 9.57 -9.96
CA ILE A 31 -0.59 9.10 -11.31
C ILE A 31 -1.73 8.22 -11.77
N GLY A 32 -2.31 8.61 -12.89
CA GLY A 32 -3.34 7.89 -13.61
C GLY A 32 -4.75 8.01 -13.07
N ASP A 33 -5.65 7.40 -13.82
CA ASP A 33 -7.11 7.46 -13.70
C ASP A 33 -7.73 6.13 -13.31
N ASN A 34 -6.93 5.23 -12.72
CA ASN A 34 -7.42 3.96 -12.23
C ASN A 34 -8.63 4.21 -11.29
N PRO A 35 -9.81 3.63 -11.54
CA PRO A 35 -11.00 3.93 -10.74
C PRO A 35 -10.90 3.46 -9.28
N ALA A 36 -9.96 2.54 -8.98
CA ALA A 36 -9.70 2.08 -7.62
C ALA A 36 -8.57 2.85 -6.92
N LEU A 37 -7.54 3.27 -7.66
CA LEU A 37 -6.28 3.80 -7.11
C LEU A 37 -5.78 5.09 -7.80
N GLY A 38 -6.54 5.69 -8.69
CA GLY A 38 -6.15 6.87 -9.45
C GLY A 38 -6.67 8.17 -8.84
N TYR A 39 -6.56 9.26 -9.60
CA TYR A 39 -6.97 10.60 -9.19
C TYR A 39 -8.41 10.67 -8.69
N VAL A 40 -9.35 10.06 -9.42
CA VAL A 40 -10.79 10.08 -9.10
C VAL A 40 -11.09 9.42 -7.76
N ALA A 41 -10.38 8.35 -7.41
CA ALA A 41 -10.58 7.62 -6.17
C ALA A 41 -9.95 8.33 -4.96
N GLN A 42 -8.79 8.97 -5.16
CA GLN A 42 -7.92 9.38 -4.05
C GLN A 42 -7.92 10.88 -3.77
N SER A 43 -8.00 11.71 -4.81
CA SER A 43 -7.93 13.17 -4.65
C SER A 43 -8.99 13.72 -3.68
N PRO A 44 -10.29 13.31 -3.76
CA PRO A 44 -11.30 13.75 -2.80
C PRO A 44 -10.98 13.35 -1.35
N GLY A 45 -10.31 12.20 -1.16
CA GLY A 45 -9.86 11.75 0.16
C GLY A 45 -8.83 12.70 0.76
N TYR A 46 -7.86 13.15 -0.04
CA TYR A 46 -6.87 14.14 0.38
C TYR A 46 -7.49 15.51 0.65
N ASP A 47 -8.46 15.94 -0.15
CA ASP A 47 -9.22 17.19 0.09
C ASP A 47 -9.89 17.20 1.47
N VAL A 48 -10.66 16.16 1.75
CA VAL A 48 -11.37 16.04 3.02
C VAL A 48 -10.39 15.90 4.19
N ALA A 49 -9.31 15.13 4.03
CA ALA A 49 -8.31 14.94 5.07
C ALA A 49 -7.60 16.27 5.39
N PHE A 50 -7.19 17.02 4.37
CA PHE A 50 -6.49 18.29 4.54
C PHE A 50 -7.40 19.36 5.15
N PHE A 51 -8.63 19.50 4.65
CA PHE A 51 -9.62 20.42 5.21
C PHE A 51 -9.87 20.15 6.70
N ARG A 52 -10.00 18.88 7.09
CA ARG A 52 -10.17 18.49 8.49
C ARG A 52 -8.92 18.74 9.33
N ALA A 53 -7.74 18.46 8.80
CA ALA A 53 -6.48 18.68 9.50
C ALA A 53 -6.29 20.15 9.85
N VAL A 54 -6.55 21.07 8.91
CA VAL A 54 -6.47 22.51 9.16
C VAL A 54 -7.43 22.94 10.27
N GLY A 55 -8.67 22.42 10.27
CA GLY A 55 -9.65 22.74 11.32
C GLY A 55 -9.29 22.18 12.71
N LEU A 56 -8.69 21.00 12.76
CA LEU A 56 -8.29 20.36 14.03
C LEU A 56 -6.98 20.92 14.60
N TYR A 57 -6.09 21.42 13.75
CA TYR A 57 -4.75 21.88 14.14
C TYR A 57 -4.43 23.27 13.56
N PRO A 58 -5.26 24.29 13.87
CA PRO A 58 -5.19 25.60 13.24
C PRO A 58 -3.88 26.33 13.53
N ASP A 59 -3.29 26.12 14.71
CA ASP A 59 -2.00 26.72 15.02
C ASP A 59 -0.89 26.03 14.23
N ALA A 60 -0.85 24.69 14.22
CA ALA A 60 0.15 23.86 13.54
C ALA A 60 0.15 24.07 12.01
N LEU A 61 -1.03 24.25 11.43
CA LEU A 61 -1.25 24.33 9.99
C LEU A 61 -1.71 25.72 9.53
N ARG A 62 -1.45 26.77 10.32
CA ARG A 62 -1.90 28.14 9.99
C ARG A 62 -1.43 28.61 8.60
N ASN A 63 -0.21 28.23 8.21
CA ASN A 63 0.41 28.58 6.93
C ASN A 63 0.72 27.32 6.14
N VAL A 64 -0.31 26.49 5.90
CA VAL A 64 -0.18 25.30 5.06
C VAL A 64 -0.71 25.59 3.66
N THR A 65 0.02 25.18 2.65
CA THR A 65 -0.44 25.15 1.25
C THR A 65 -0.38 23.72 0.72
N ARG A 66 -1.23 23.41 -0.25
CA ARG A 66 -1.24 22.10 -0.90
C ARG A 66 -1.31 22.26 -2.41
N GLN A 67 -0.42 21.57 -3.12
CA GLN A 67 -0.44 21.45 -4.57
C GLN A 67 -0.53 19.97 -4.96
N THR A 68 -1.27 19.67 -6.02
CA THR A 68 -1.37 18.31 -6.56
C THR A 68 -0.68 18.26 -7.91
N ILE A 69 0.29 17.37 -8.06
CA ILE A 69 0.84 16.97 -9.35
C ILE A 69 0.05 15.76 -9.81
N TYR A 70 -0.71 15.95 -10.88
CA TYR A 70 -1.56 14.93 -11.47
C TYR A 70 -1.10 14.62 -12.89
N ARG A 71 -0.94 13.33 -13.19
CA ARG A 71 -0.73 12.82 -14.55
C ARG A 71 -1.92 11.98 -14.99
N PRO A 72 -2.75 12.44 -15.93
CA PRO A 72 -3.86 11.64 -16.46
C PRO A 72 -3.32 10.45 -17.27
N GLY A 73 -4.08 9.36 -17.31
CA GLY A 73 -3.76 8.16 -18.10
C GLY A 73 -4.08 6.84 -17.38
N ALA A 74 -4.09 5.76 -18.15
CA ALA A 74 -4.16 4.41 -17.60
C ALA A 74 -2.74 3.84 -17.56
N PHE A 75 -2.10 3.91 -16.40
CA PHE A 75 -0.76 3.38 -16.19
C PHE A 75 -0.83 2.12 -15.34
N SER A 76 -0.12 1.08 -15.75
CA SER A 76 0.31 0.02 -14.84
C SER A 76 1.33 0.57 -13.84
N CYS A 77 1.54 -0.16 -12.74
CA CYS A 77 2.57 0.17 -11.77
C CYS A 77 3.98 0.37 -12.36
N SER A 78 4.37 -0.44 -13.34
CA SER A 78 5.68 -0.30 -14.00
C SER A 78 5.74 0.95 -14.87
N GLU A 79 4.71 1.22 -15.67
CA GLU A 79 4.65 2.41 -16.51
C GLU A 79 4.61 3.70 -15.68
N ALA A 80 3.88 3.69 -14.55
CA ALA A 80 3.86 4.79 -13.60
C ALA A 80 5.26 5.07 -13.03
N ALA A 81 6.02 4.01 -12.72
CA ALA A 81 7.40 4.15 -12.25
C ALA A 81 8.35 4.70 -13.32
N GLU A 82 8.16 4.31 -14.59
CA GLU A 82 8.96 4.80 -15.72
C GLU A 82 8.78 6.30 -15.97
N ILE A 83 7.60 6.86 -15.67
CA ILE A 83 7.35 8.30 -15.83
C ILE A 83 7.76 9.15 -14.61
N MET A 84 8.14 8.53 -13.49
CA MET A 84 8.56 9.24 -12.28
C MET A 84 9.72 10.22 -12.48
N PRO A 85 10.75 9.95 -13.30
CA PRO A 85 11.78 10.95 -13.59
C PRO A 85 11.22 12.26 -14.16
N PHE A 86 10.19 12.19 -15.02
CA PHE A 86 9.55 13.39 -15.57
C PHE A 86 8.70 14.13 -14.53
N VAL A 87 8.03 13.38 -13.65
CA VAL A 87 7.31 13.96 -12.50
C VAL A 87 8.29 14.60 -11.52
N ALA A 88 9.45 13.98 -11.30
CA ALA A 88 10.50 14.48 -10.42
C ALA A 88 11.06 15.83 -10.87
N VAL A 89 11.19 16.08 -12.18
CA VAL A 89 11.55 17.41 -12.71
C VAL A 89 10.54 18.47 -12.27
N GLN A 90 9.23 18.17 -12.32
CA GLN A 90 8.20 19.11 -11.86
C GLN A 90 8.25 19.34 -10.36
N ILE A 91 8.48 18.28 -9.58
CA ILE A 91 8.66 18.38 -8.13
C ILE A 91 9.87 19.27 -7.83
N SER A 92 11.00 19.07 -8.50
CA SER A 92 12.21 19.88 -8.30
C SER A 92 11.94 21.37 -8.49
N ASN A 93 11.21 21.74 -9.55
CA ASN A 93 10.85 23.15 -9.78
C ASN A 93 9.99 23.72 -8.65
N ILE A 94 8.99 22.95 -8.18
CA ILE A 94 8.14 23.37 -7.06
C ILE A 94 8.96 23.50 -5.77
N LEU A 95 9.88 22.56 -5.51
CA LEU A 95 10.76 22.62 -4.34
C LEU A 95 11.68 23.85 -4.39
N ASP A 96 12.16 24.25 -5.57
CA ASP A 96 12.97 25.45 -5.74
C ASP A 96 12.14 26.73 -5.50
N GLU A 97 10.91 26.78 -6.01
CA GLU A 97 9.95 27.87 -5.74
C GLU A 97 9.61 27.98 -4.24
N HIS A 98 9.52 26.84 -3.56
CA HIS A 98 9.17 26.72 -2.14
C HIS A 98 10.37 26.37 -1.23
N ARG A 99 11.60 26.75 -1.61
CA ARG A 99 12.83 26.35 -0.90
C ARG A 99 12.93 26.79 0.56
N LEU A 100 12.16 27.80 0.96
CA LEU A 100 12.13 28.31 2.34
C LEU A 100 11.08 27.61 3.20
N ASP A 101 10.13 26.92 2.58
CA ASP A 101 9.04 26.21 3.25
C ASP A 101 9.51 24.84 3.74
N PHE A 102 8.72 24.24 4.63
CA PHE A 102 8.84 22.84 4.98
C PHE A 102 8.02 22.01 3.98
N ASN A 103 8.72 21.44 3.00
CA ASN A 103 8.11 20.65 1.93
C ASN A 103 7.82 19.22 2.40
N VAL A 104 6.69 18.66 1.97
CA VAL A 104 6.29 17.27 2.24
C VAL A 104 5.69 16.68 0.98
N LEU A 105 6.16 15.51 0.58
CA LEU A 105 5.58 14.75 -0.52
C LEU A 105 4.57 13.74 0.02
N ILE A 106 3.44 13.60 -0.65
CA ILE A 106 2.46 12.55 -0.38
C ILE A 106 2.17 11.85 -1.70
N SER A 107 2.50 10.56 -1.82
CA SER A 107 2.18 9.77 -3.01
C SER A 107 1.21 8.64 -2.64
N SER A 108 0.25 8.43 -3.51
CA SER A 108 -0.60 7.24 -3.48
C SER A 108 -0.24 6.21 -4.54
N GLY A 109 0.95 6.35 -5.11
CA GLY A 109 1.49 5.41 -6.07
C GLY A 109 1.63 4.02 -5.47
N CYS A 110 1.64 3.02 -6.35
CA CYS A 110 2.05 1.70 -5.94
C CYS A 110 3.56 1.64 -5.67
N SER A 111 4.02 0.49 -5.19
CA SER A 111 5.39 0.36 -4.68
C SER A 111 6.48 0.73 -5.66
N HIS A 112 6.37 0.37 -6.94
CA HIS A 112 7.39 0.70 -7.95
C HIS A 112 7.50 2.23 -8.15
N GLU A 113 6.37 2.93 -8.23
CA GLU A 113 6.34 4.40 -8.32
C GLU A 113 7.00 5.03 -7.10
N VAL A 114 6.61 4.60 -5.90
CA VAL A 114 7.10 5.15 -4.63
C VAL A 114 8.56 4.83 -4.39
N MET A 115 9.06 3.67 -4.84
CA MET A 115 10.48 3.33 -4.78
C MET A 115 11.31 4.29 -5.62
N THR A 116 10.88 4.59 -6.86
CA THR A 116 11.57 5.56 -7.72
C THR A 116 11.48 6.97 -7.13
N LEU A 117 10.29 7.41 -6.71
CA LEU A 117 10.11 8.72 -6.07
C LEU A 117 10.88 8.83 -4.74
N GLY A 118 11.04 7.73 -4.02
CA GLY A 118 11.78 7.63 -2.78
C GLY A 118 13.28 7.89 -2.93
N ASP A 119 13.88 7.40 -4.02
CA ASP A 119 15.28 7.69 -4.32
C ASP A 119 15.48 9.19 -4.60
N PHE A 120 14.52 9.87 -5.27
CA PHE A 120 14.55 11.33 -5.44
C PHE A 120 14.28 12.09 -4.13
N ALA A 121 13.29 11.65 -3.35
CA ALA A 121 12.95 12.26 -2.07
C ALA A 121 14.12 12.21 -1.08
N ARG A 122 14.93 11.14 -1.12
CA ARG A 122 16.20 11.05 -0.39
C ARG A 122 17.18 12.13 -0.85
N GLU A 123 17.35 12.32 -2.15
CA GLU A 123 18.29 13.32 -2.71
C GLU A 123 17.87 14.75 -2.34
N TRP A 124 16.57 15.06 -2.41
CA TRP A 124 16.06 16.36 -1.99
C TRP A 124 15.99 16.53 -0.47
N ASN A 125 16.21 15.46 0.29
CA ASN A 125 16.00 15.42 1.75
C ASN A 125 14.60 15.91 2.15
N VAL A 126 13.57 15.44 1.43
CA VAL A 126 12.15 15.80 1.67
C VAL A 126 11.40 14.55 2.13
N PRO A 127 10.61 14.62 3.21
CA PRO A 127 9.81 13.49 3.66
C PRO A 127 8.77 13.09 2.60
N LEU A 128 8.68 11.79 2.33
CA LEU A 128 7.71 11.19 1.41
C LEU A 128 6.78 10.25 2.18
N LEU A 129 5.51 10.63 2.25
CA LEU A 129 4.46 9.81 2.86
C LEU A 129 3.78 8.98 1.77
N THR A 130 3.64 7.68 1.98
CA THR A 130 2.88 6.80 1.07
C THR A 130 1.69 6.15 1.75
N THR A 131 0.55 6.11 1.05
CA THR A 131 -0.72 5.59 1.59
C THR A 131 -1.10 4.21 1.05
N ILE A 132 -0.47 3.78 -0.04
CA ILE A 132 -0.81 2.55 -0.77
C ILE A 132 0.38 1.62 -0.94
N ALA A 133 1.59 2.14 -1.14
CA ALA A 133 2.75 1.30 -1.36
C ALA A 133 3.02 0.42 -0.13
N ILE A 134 3.13 -0.89 -0.36
CA ILE A 134 3.22 -1.91 0.68
C ILE A 134 4.47 -2.80 0.53
N ASP A 135 5.34 -2.52 -0.44
CA ASP A 135 6.50 -3.37 -0.68
C ASP A 135 7.46 -3.30 0.51
N PRO A 136 7.89 -4.45 1.07
CA PRO A 136 8.74 -4.48 2.25
C PRO A 136 10.09 -3.79 2.04
N SER A 137 10.58 -3.67 0.80
CA SER A 137 11.83 -2.93 0.51
C SER A 137 11.77 -1.46 0.91
N LEU A 138 10.58 -0.85 0.99
CA LEU A 138 10.37 0.52 1.46
C LEU A 138 10.69 0.69 2.95
N THR A 139 10.81 -0.41 3.71
CA THR A 139 11.25 -0.38 5.11
C THR A 139 12.77 -0.28 5.28
N ASN A 140 13.53 -0.40 4.18
CA ASN A 140 14.98 -0.23 4.21
C ASN A 140 15.35 1.24 4.43
N ALA A 141 15.51 1.65 5.68
CA ALA A 141 15.87 3.01 6.06
C ALA A 141 17.24 3.47 5.54
N GLN A 142 18.14 2.54 5.16
CA GLN A 142 19.40 2.91 4.53
C GLN A 142 19.18 3.42 3.09
N ARG A 143 18.25 2.80 2.35
CA ARG A 143 17.92 3.23 0.99
C ARG A 143 16.87 4.35 0.98
N TYR A 144 15.86 4.27 1.85
CA TYR A 144 14.69 5.14 1.85
C TYR A 144 14.52 5.89 3.18
N PRO A 145 15.51 6.70 3.62
CA PRO A 145 15.50 7.33 4.94
C PRO A 145 14.38 8.37 5.13
N THR A 146 13.83 8.90 4.04
CA THR A 146 12.79 9.93 4.05
C THR A 146 11.37 9.37 3.86
N ILE A 147 11.22 8.06 3.64
CA ILE A 147 9.91 7.46 3.41
C ILE A 147 9.24 7.11 4.73
N VAL A 148 7.96 7.48 4.84
CA VAL A 148 7.07 6.97 5.88
C VAL A 148 5.87 6.31 5.20
N ALA A 149 5.78 4.99 5.33
CA ALA A 149 4.68 4.23 4.76
C ALA A 149 3.53 4.11 5.77
N PHE A 150 2.33 4.50 5.33
CA PHE A 150 1.06 4.31 6.04
C PHE A 150 0.14 3.41 5.21
N PRO A 151 0.55 2.18 4.88
CA PRO A 151 -0.31 1.31 4.10
C PRO A 151 -1.60 1.08 4.89
N SER A 152 -2.74 1.26 4.21
CA SER A 152 -4.08 1.03 4.79
C SER A 152 -4.27 -0.41 5.30
N SER A 153 -3.40 -1.32 4.89
CA SER A 153 -3.30 -2.71 5.31
C SER A 153 -1.83 -3.09 5.51
N ASP A 154 -1.31 -2.85 6.72
CA ASP A 154 -0.03 -3.45 7.12
C ASP A 154 -0.19 -4.97 7.11
N GLN A 155 0.46 -5.63 6.14
CA GLN A 155 0.48 -7.08 6.00
C GLN A 155 0.96 -7.74 7.28
N VAL A 156 1.93 -7.12 7.98
CA VAL A 156 2.46 -7.65 9.23
C VAL A 156 1.38 -7.66 10.30
N THR A 157 0.60 -6.58 10.44
CA THR A 157 -0.53 -6.50 11.37
C THR A 157 -1.61 -7.52 11.01
N LEU A 158 -1.95 -7.68 9.72
CA LEU A 158 -2.89 -8.69 9.26
C LEU A 158 -2.43 -10.11 9.64
N ILE A 159 -1.17 -10.44 9.34
CA ILE A 159 -0.59 -11.75 9.64
C ILE A 159 -0.59 -11.99 11.16
N ARG A 160 -0.17 -11.01 11.97
CA ARG A 160 -0.19 -11.12 13.44
C ARG A 160 -1.59 -11.32 13.99
N ALA A 161 -2.59 -10.64 13.43
CA ALA A 161 -3.99 -10.82 13.82
C ALA A 161 -4.47 -12.24 13.51
N ILE A 162 -4.13 -12.77 12.32
CA ILE A 162 -4.45 -14.14 11.94
C ILE A 162 -3.70 -15.15 12.82
N MET A 163 -2.42 -14.95 13.13
CA MET A 163 -1.69 -15.81 14.06
C MET A 163 -2.33 -15.83 15.45
N SER A 164 -2.74 -14.67 15.95
CA SER A 164 -3.44 -14.56 17.24
C SER A 164 -4.77 -15.31 17.22
N LEU A 165 -5.48 -15.29 16.08
CA LEU A 165 -6.69 -16.06 15.87
C LEU A 165 -6.41 -17.57 15.85
N LEU A 166 -5.41 -18.01 15.08
CA LEU A 166 -4.97 -19.40 15.02
C LEU A 166 -4.60 -19.93 16.41
N ASP A 167 -3.85 -19.15 17.18
CA ASP A 167 -3.43 -19.49 18.54
C ASP A 167 -4.61 -19.63 19.49
N ARG A 168 -5.53 -18.65 19.45
CA ARG A 168 -6.73 -18.65 20.29
C ARG A 168 -7.57 -19.90 20.11
N PHE A 169 -7.64 -20.43 18.88
CA PHE A 169 -8.42 -21.62 18.55
C PHE A 169 -7.57 -22.89 18.45
N SER A 170 -6.26 -22.82 18.79
CA SER A 170 -5.31 -23.93 18.68
C SER A 170 -5.30 -24.57 17.28
N TRP A 171 -5.47 -23.77 16.25
CA TRP A 171 -5.42 -24.19 14.86
C TRP A 171 -3.97 -24.19 14.37
N THR A 172 -3.42 -25.38 14.17
CA THR A 172 -2.03 -25.56 13.74
C THR A 172 -1.91 -25.93 12.26
N THR A 173 -2.91 -26.58 11.68
CA THR A 173 -2.90 -26.96 10.25
C THR A 173 -3.69 -25.97 9.41
N ILE A 174 -3.02 -25.32 8.46
CA ILE A 174 -3.60 -24.26 7.62
C ILE A 174 -3.36 -24.58 6.15
N SER A 175 -4.35 -24.30 5.31
CA SER A 175 -4.20 -24.25 3.85
C SER A 175 -4.23 -22.80 3.39
N LEU A 176 -3.20 -22.36 2.70
CA LEU A 176 -3.07 -21.04 2.11
C LEU A 176 -3.25 -21.13 0.61
N ILE A 177 -4.27 -20.47 0.07
CA ILE A 177 -4.52 -20.39 -1.37
C ILE A 177 -4.09 -19.00 -1.83
N CYS A 178 -3.11 -18.95 -2.72
CA CYS A 178 -2.52 -17.72 -3.22
C CYS A 178 -2.73 -17.54 -4.72
N GLU A 179 -2.73 -16.29 -5.18
CA GLU A 179 -2.70 -16.00 -6.61
C GLU A 179 -1.40 -16.53 -7.25
N ASP A 180 -1.53 -17.11 -8.45
CA ASP A 180 -0.40 -17.59 -9.25
C ASP A 180 0.52 -16.42 -9.64
N GLN A 181 1.80 -16.53 -9.25
CA GLN A 181 2.83 -15.51 -9.45
C GLN A 181 3.22 -15.33 -10.93
N ASN A 182 2.85 -16.28 -11.82
CA ASN A 182 3.18 -16.22 -13.24
C ASN A 182 2.22 -15.35 -14.07
N LEU A 183 1.17 -14.80 -13.44
CA LEU A 183 0.24 -13.94 -14.13
C LEU A 183 0.83 -12.56 -14.36
N ARG A 184 0.57 -11.96 -15.53
CA ARG A 184 0.73 -10.53 -15.72
C ARG A 184 -0.15 -9.83 -14.69
N VAL A 185 0.51 -9.36 -13.64
CA VAL A 185 -0.10 -8.87 -12.41
C VAL A 185 -0.87 -7.60 -12.75
N SER A 186 -2.19 -7.63 -12.59
CA SER A 186 -2.95 -6.38 -12.49
C SER A 186 -2.57 -5.72 -11.18
N ASP A 187 -2.65 -4.39 -11.05
CA ASP A 187 -2.21 -3.69 -9.83
C ASP A 187 -2.87 -4.23 -8.54
N VAL A 188 -4.09 -4.78 -8.65
CA VAL A 188 -4.81 -5.47 -7.58
C VAL A 188 -4.13 -6.79 -7.14
N GLY A 189 -3.54 -7.55 -8.06
CA GLY A 189 -2.84 -8.80 -7.77
C GLY A 189 -1.56 -8.62 -6.97
N VAL A 190 -0.92 -7.44 -7.04
CA VAL A 190 0.30 -7.13 -6.26
C VAL A 190 0.03 -7.24 -4.77
N TYR A 191 -1.16 -6.79 -4.32
CA TYR A 191 -1.57 -6.90 -2.92
C TYR A 191 -1.61 -8.37 -2.46
N TYR A 192 -2.29 -9.23 -3.22
CA TYR A 192 -2.49 -10.63 -2.86
C TYR A 192 -1.20 -11.44 -2.91
N ILE A 193 -0.34 -11.18 -3.90
CA ILE A 193 1.00 -11.79 -4.00
C ILE A 193 1.86 -11.38 -2.81
N THR A 194 1.87 -10.09 -2.45
CA THR A 194 2.65 -9.57 -1.31
C THR A 194 2.13 -10.13 0.01
N ALA A 195 0.81 -10.15 0.19
CA ALA A 195 0.17 -10.76 1.35
C ALA A 195 0.57 -12.24 1.47
N CYS A 196 0.43 -13.01 0.38
CA CYS A 196 0.80 -14.42 0.34
C CYS A 196 2.26 -14.64 0.75
N ARG A 197 3.20 -13.89 0.17
CA ARG A 197 4.62 -13.97 0.54
C ARG A 197 4.85 -13.64 2.02
N GLY A 198 4.14 -12.66 2.57
CA GLY A 198 4.17 -12.33 3.98
C GLY A 198 3.72 -13.52 4.85
N PHE A 199 2.57 -14.11 4.54
CA PHE A 199 2.07 -15.30 5.25
C PHE A 199 3.03 -16.48 5.15
N LEU A 200 3.55 -16.77 3.95
CA LEU A 200 4.53 -17.83 3.74
C LEU A 200 5.80 -17.63 4.58
N THR A 201 6.32 -16.40 4.61
CA THR A 201 7.55 -16.08 5.35
C THR A 201 7.33 -16.24 6.86
N VAL A 202 6.23 -15.68 7.38
CA VAL A 202 5.99 -15.65 8.82
C VAL A 202 5.49 -17.00 9.35
N LEU A 203 4.48 -17.60 8.72
CA LEU A 203 3.94 -18.89 9.15
C LEU A 203 4.90 -20.04 8.81
N GLY A 204 5.52 -20.00 7.62
CA GLY A 204 6.51 -21.01 7.22
C GLY A 204 7.78 -20.98 8.08
N GLY A 205 8.18 -19.79 8.55
CA GLY A 205 9.26 -19.65 9.55
C GLY A 205 8.91 -20.23 10.93
N GLN A 206 7.64 -20.49 11.21
CA GLN A 206 7.15 -21.12 12.44
C GLN A 206 6.67 -22.57 12.21
N ASN A 207 7.41 -23.33 11.40
CA ASN A 207 7.11 -24.73 11.05
C ASN A 207 6.98 -25.69 12.26
N HIS A 208 7.56 -25.33 13.41
CA HIS A 208 7.40 -26.08 14.66
C HIS A 208 6.01 -25.92 15.29
N LYS A 209 5.26 -24.90 14.87
CA LYS A 209 3.95 -24.53 15.43
C LYS A 209 2.82 -24.67 14.41
N TYR A 210 3.06 -24.27 13.17
CA TYR A 210 2.06 -24.31 12.10
C TYR A 210 2.50 -25.26 10.98
N ASN A 211 1.57 -26.12 10.56
CA ASN A 211 1.68 -26.94 9.36
C ASN A 211 0.96 -26.23 8.19
N LEU A 212 1.76 -25.66 7.28
CA LEU A 212 1.27 -24.82 6.20
C LEU A 212 1.24 -25.59 4.87
N ASN A 213 0.06 -25.74 4.30
CA ASN A 213 -0.14 -26.26 2.95
C ASN A 213 -0.39 -25.10 1.99
N VAL A 214 0.31 -25.04 0.86
CA VAL A 214 0.25 -23.89 -0.04
C VAL A 214 -0.25 -24.35 -1.41
N GLN A 215 -1.24 -23.66 -1.93
CA GLN A 215 -1.77 -23.89 -3.28
C GLN A 215 -1.78 -22.57 -4.05
N TYR A 216 -1.24 -22.59 -5.27
CA TYR A 216 -1.30 -21.45 -6.17
C TYR A 216 -2.46 -21.63 -7.13
N PHE A 217 -3.18 -20.54 -7.37
CA PHE A 217 -4.41 -20.54 -8.13
C PHE A 217 -4.47 -19.32 -9.04
N ASN A 218 -4.86 -19.54 -10.29
CA ASN A 218 -5.04 -18.48 -11.27
C ASN A 218 -6.51 -18.01 -11.28
N PRO A 219 -6.84 -16.81 -10.76
CA PRO A 219 -8.21 -16.32 -10.73
C PRO A 219 -8.78 -15.98 -12.10
N LYS A 220 -7.93 -15.89 -13.14
CA LYS A 220 -8.29 -15.59 -14.54
C LYS A 220 -8.61 -16.84 -15.37
N VAL A 221 -8.80 -18.00 -14.73
CA VAL A 221 -9.29 -19.21 -15.40
C VAL A 221 -10.57 -18.86 -16.18
N LYS A 222 -10.61 -19.23 -17.46
CA LYS A 222 -11.68 -18.83 -18.39
C LYS A 222 -13.04 -19.30 -17.87
N GLU A 223 -14.05 -18.51 -18.19
CA GLU A 223 -15.46 -18.82 -17.98
C GLU A 223 -15.80 -20.17 -18.62
N GLY A 224 -15.83 -21.22 -17.79
CA GLY A 224 -16.06 -22.60 -18.23
C GLY A 224 -15.31 -23.67 -17.43
N ASP A 225 -14.21 -23.32 -16.76
CA ASP A 225 -13.42 -24.24 -15.95
C ASP A 225 -13.69 -24.03 -14.45
N LEU A 226 -14.94 -24.28 -14.05
CA LEU A 226 -15.39 -24.30 -12.65
C LEU A 226 -14.73 -25.44 -11.85
N ASP A 227 -14.26 -26.46 -12.57
CA ASP A 227 -13.56 -27.60 -12.00
C ASP A 227 -12.25 -27.15 -11.34
N ALA A 228 -11.53 -26.17 -11.90
CA ALA A 228 -10.32 -25.64 -11.31
C ALA A 228 -10.51 -25.05 -9.90
N TYR A 229 -11.52 -24.19 -9.68
CA TYR A 229 -11.81 -23.61 -8.35
C TYR A 229 -12.21 -24.70 -7.36
N SER A 230 -13.16 -25.56 -7.76
CA SER A 230 -13.67 -26.62 -6.89
C SER A 230 -12.59 -27.65 -6.54
N SER A 231 -11.65 -27.91 -7.45
CA SER A 231 -10.50 -28.80 -7.23
C SER A 231 -9.55 -28.23 -6.18
N VAL A 232 -9.15 -26.96 -6.30
CA VAL A 232 -8.26 -26.30 -5.33
C VAL A 232 -8.91 -26.25 -3.95
N LEU A 233 -10.20 -25.90 -3.85
CA LEU A 233 -10.91 -25.90 -2.57
C LEU A 233 -11.06 -27.30 -1.98
N ARG A 234 -11.39 -28.31 -2.80
CA ARG A 234 -11.46 -29.71 -2.34
C ARG A 234 -10.11 -30.20 -1.83
N ASN A 235 -9.04 -29.91 -2.55
CA ASN A 235 -7.68 -30.26 -2.13
C ASN A 235 -7.28 -29.51 -0.84
N ALA A 236 -7.66 -28.24 -0.69
CA ALA A 236 -7.40 -27.50 0.53
C ALA A 236 -8.18 -28.06 1.72
N ALA A 237 -9.43 -28.48 1.51
CA ALA A 237 -10.31 -29.06 2.52
C ALA A 237 -9.88 -30.46 2.97
N THR A 238 -9.21 -31.25 2.12
CA THR A 238 -8.63 -32.53 2.54
C THR A 238 -7.38 -32.35 3.39
N GLN A 239 -6.69 -31.21 3.27
CA GLN A 239 -5.45 -30.92 3.98
C GLN A 239 -5.67 -30.18 5.30
N SER A 240 -6.65 -29.27 5.36
CA SER A 240 -6.93 -28.49 6.56
C SER A 240 -8.38 -28.06 6.65
N ARG A 241 -8.81 -27.72 7.88
CA ARG A 241 -10.12 -27.10 8.13
C ARG A 241 -10.06 -25.56 8.10
N VAL A 242 -8.85 -25.00 8.15
CA VAL A 242 -8.62 -23.55 8.17
C VAL A 242 -7.99 -23.16 6.86
N ILE A 243 -8.79 -22.53 6.00
CA ILE A 243 -8.38 -22.13 4.66
C ILE A 243 -8.29 -20.60 4.63
N ILE A 244 -7.11 -20.08 4.29
CA ILE A 244 -6.88 -18.65 4.08
C ILE A 244 -6.81 -18.40 2.58
N LEU A 245 -7.70 -17.52 2.10
CA LEU A 245 -7.82 -17.16 0.69
C LEU A 245 -7.17 -15.79 0.44
N LEU A 246 -6.09 -15.77 -0.34
CA LEU A 246 -5.39 -14.55 -0.75
C LEU A 246 -5.40 -14.45 -2.28
N ILE A 247 -6.59 -14.19 -2.81
CA ILE A 247 -6.85 -14.04 -4.23
C ILE A 247 -7.83 -12.88 -4.46
N PRO A 248 -7.74 -12.17 -5.61
CA PRO A 248 -8.72 -11.16 -5.99
C PRO A 248 -10.15 -11.69 -5.90
N THR A 249 -11.05 -10.89 -5.36
CA THR A 249 -12.48 -11.24 -5.32
C THR A 249 -13.02 -11.36 -6.75
N ASN A 250 -13.23 -12.60 -7.17
CA ASN A 250 -14.03 -12.92 -8.35
C ASN A 250 -15.49 -13.01 -7.88
N PRO A 251 -16.49 -12.45 -8.60
CA PRO A 251 -17.91 -12.62 -8.27
C PRO A 251 -18.29 -14.08 -7.94
N ARG A 252 -17.65 -15.05 -8.59
CA ARG A 252 -17.88 -16.49 -8.35
C ARG A 252 -17.32 -17.02 -7.05
N LEU A 253 -16.34 -16.35 -6.42
CA LEU A 253 -15.84 -16.74 -5.10
C LEU A 253 -16.98 -16.72 -4.07
N ARG A 254 -17.97 -15.85 -4.29
CA ARG A 254 -19.18 -15.73 -3.46
C ARG A 254 -20.07 -16.97 -3.55
N ASP A 255 -20.04 -17.69 -4.67
CA ASP A 255 -20.89 -18.86 -4.90
C ASP A 255 -20.33 -20.14 -4.25
N PHE A 256 -19.14 -20.06 -3.64
CA PHE A 256 -18.46 -21.19 -3.00
C PHE A 256 -18.48 -21.17 -1.46
N ILE A 257 -18.91 -20.07 -0.83
CA ILE A 257 -19.04 -19.91 0.63
C ILE A 257 -20.52 -20.03 1.02
#